data_AF-A0A924S6M8-F1
#
_entry.id   AF-A0A924S6M8-F1
#
_cell.length_a   1.000
_cell.length_b   1.000
_cell.length_c   1.000
_cell.angle_alpha   90.00
_cell.angle_beta   90.00
_cell.angle_gamma   90.00
#
_symmetry.space_group_name_H-M   'P 1'
#
loop_
_entity.id
_entity.type
_entity.pdbx_description
1 polymer ?
#
loop_
_entity_poly.entity_id
_entity_poly.type
_entity_poly.pdbx_seq_one_letter_code
_entity_poly.pdbx_strand_id
1 'polypeptide(L)'
;MVLTPACPICGLKASAPIAQMRFGEKPHLPSEVALHGCADCDFAFTWPRDPPGYRDYYAAVANDAAQRHGQYRNLPQAEILADLIGSRQVQSVLDFGCGGGGLLHVLAGRFPQVDFLGFDVNANFPSDLPNLRFSDQFPPGDHDLLILSHVVEHMADIGLIQGLFGLVGEGGLVHIETPDPKLYATFPQPHFGYYVDRLHINHFSQRAILRIAPQGFDVVAGGTYAMPYALGAFYPAQYVVLRNRQGERAVPAAIEGYLRDEAPRWTAVQAELRDRKFFVYGFGDNFHRSLTPGGPLHCLKDNIIAVIDRNAAVLATDGLARFAFVEPTEVMRIDGALIVCTVSQFSKLDTFFREAYPRSEIRYI
;
A
#
# COMPACT_ATOMS: atom_id res chain seq x y z
N MET A 1 11.41 18.93 34.45
CA MET A 1 10.53 17.98 33.72
C MET A 1 11.39 17.20 32.75
N VAL A 2 11.35 15.87 32.79
CA VAL A 2 12.02 15.04 31.77
C VAL A 2 11.29 15.29 30.45
N LEU A 3 12.01 15.84 29.46
CA LEU A 3 11.45 16.10 28.13
C LEU A 3 11.01 14.77 27.51
N THR A 4 9.74 14.68 27.14
CA THR A 4 9.22 13.54 26.38
C THR A 4 9.44 13.81 24.90
N PRO A 5 10.19 12.97 24.17
CA PRO A 5 10.43 13.19 22.75
C PRO A 5 9.17 12.98 21.91
N ALA A 6 9.20 13.47 20.68
CA ALA A 6 8.22 13.11 19.66
C ALA A 6 8.55 11.74 19.06
N CYS A 7 7.53 11.00 18.64
CA CYS A 7 7.66 9.76 17.90
C CYS A 7 8.35 10.02 16.55
N PRO A 8 9.43 9.30 16.20
CA PRO A 8 10.13 9.45 14.92
C PRO A 8 9.28 9.14 13.68
N ILE A 9 8.19 8.38 13.83
CA ILE A 9 7.31 7.99 12.71
C ILE A 9 6.21 9.03 12.47
N CYS A 10 5.52 9.49 13.52
CA CYS A 10 4.32 10.33 13.39
C CYS A 10 4.43 11.74 13.98
N GLY A 11 5.51 12.06 14.69
CA GLY A 11 5.70 13.36 15.34
C GLY A 11 4.84 13.59 16.60
N LEU A 12 3.93 12.67 16.95
CA LEU A 12 3.13 12.77 18.16
C LEU A 12 3.99 12.55 19.41
N LYS A 13 3.55 13.12 20.55
CA LYS A 13 4.27 12.98 21.82
C LYS A 13 4.37 11.51 22.24
N ALA A 14 5.57 11.05 22.57
CA ALA A 14 5.79 9.68 23.05
C ALA A 14 5.27 9.48 24.49
N SER A 15 5.32 8.24 24.96
CA SER A 15 5.06 7.89 26.36
C SER A 15 6.16 8.42 27.29
N ALA A 16 5.90 8.39 28.60
CA ALA A 16 6.96 8.40 29.59
C ALA A 16 7.97 7.25 29.30
N PRO A 17 9.25 7.38 29.71
CA PRO A 17 10.24 6.33 29.52
C PRO A 17 9.74 4.97 30.03
N ILE A 18 9.81 3.95 29.18
CA ILE A 18 9.57 2.55 29.50
C ILE A 18 10.74 2.01 30.33
N ALA A 19 11.96 2.35 29.93
CA ALA A 19 13.19 1.97 30.61
C ALA A 19 14.25 3.06 30.46
N GLN A 20 15.15 3.16 31.44
CA GLN A 20 16.35 3.97 31.36
C GLN A 20 17.56 3.05 31.47
N MET A 21 18.52 3.22 30.56
CA MET A 21 19.68 2.36 30.45
C MET A 21 20.94 3.20 30.42
N ARG A 22 21.98 2.67 31.07
CA ARG A 22 23.33 3.24 31.05
C ARG A 22 24.29 2.19 30.52
N PHE A 23 25.05 2.60 29.53
CA PHE A 23 25.98 1.79 28.79
C PHE A 23 27.41 2.33 28.95
N GLY A 24 28.41 1.46 28.80
CA GLY A 24 29.81 1.90 28.77
C GLY A 24 30.09 2.86 27.61
N GLU A 25 31.06 3.74 27.73
CA GLU A 25 31.37 4.74 26.70
C GLU A 25 31.79 4.08 25.38
N LYS A 26 31.26 4.60 24.28
CA LYS A 26 31.62 4.22 22.91
C LYS A 26 31.74 5.50 22.08
N PRO A 27 32.73 5.62 21.19
CA PRO A 27 32.77 6.73 20.23
C PRO A 27 31.44 6.82 19.48
N HIS A 28 30.94 8.04 19.29
CA HIS A 28 29.76 8.36 18.47
C HIS A 28 28.40 7.85 18.95
N LEU A 29 28.31 7.13 20.08
CA LEU A 29 27.04 6.61 20.60
C LEU A 29 26.72 7.14 22.01
N PRO A 30 25.45 7.43 22.33
CA PRO A 30 25.04 7.84 23.67
C PRO A 30 25.28 6.73 24.71
N SER A 31 25.82 7.10 25.88
CA SER A 31 26.00 6.21 27.01
C SER A 31 24.78 6.13 27.92
N GLU A 32 23.87 7.12 27.85
CA GLU A 32 22.61 7.13 28.58
C GLU A 32 21.47 7.22 27.58
N VAL A 33 20.57 6.24 27.60
CA VAL A 33 19.40 6.21 26.73
C VAL A 33 18.15 5.87 27.50
N ALA A 34 17.03 6.44 27.07
CA ALA A 34 15.70 6.10 27.51
C ALA A 34 14.94 5.42 26.37
N LEU A 35 14.28 4.31 26.67
CA LEU A 35 13.34 3.67 25.74
C LEU A 35 11.96 4.31 25.91
N HIS A 36 11.36 4.76 24.83
CA HIS A 36 10.02 5.35 24.79
C HIS A 36 9.10 4.55 23.87
N GLY A 37 7.78 4.68 24.05
CA GLY A 37 6.76 4.07 23.19
C GLY A 37 5.86 5.10 22.52
N CYS A 38 5.29 4.74 21.37
CA CYS A 38 4.22 5.47 20.69
C CYS A 38 3.05 4.51 20.44
N ALA A 39 1.91 4.76 21.08
CA ALA A 39 0.71 3.94 20.95
C ALA A 39 0.06 4.06 19.55
N ASP A 40 0.12 5.24 18.92
CA ASP A 40 -0.48 5.47 17.59
C ASP A 40 0.23 4.71 16.46
N CYS A 41 1.54 4.53 16.62
CA CYS A 41 2.39 3.82 15.68
C CYS A 41 2.66 2.37 16.06
N ASP A 42 2.33 1.94 17.29
CA ASP A 42 2.72 0.63 17.84
C ASP A 42 4.23 0.40 17.72
N PHE A 43 5.01 1.38 18.20
CA PHE A 43 6.45 1.52 17.99
C PHE A 43 7.17 1.89 19.29
N ALA A 44 8.33 1.29 19.57
CA ALA A 44 9.22 1.74 20.65
C ALA A 44 10.60 2.13 20.12
N PHE A 45 11.23 3.12 20.76
CA PHE A 45 12.49 3.68 20.28
C PHE A 45 13.33 4.29 21.39
N THR A 46 14.65 4.33 21.19
CA THR A 46 15.58 4.95 22.13
C THR A 46 15.75 6.45 21.91
N TRP A 47 16.08 7.17 23.00
CA TRP A 47 16.36 8.60 23.03
C TRP A 47 17.53 8.90 23.99
N PRO A 48 18.45 9.84 23.68
CA PRO A 48 18.53 10.66 22.48
C PRO A 48 18.86 9.85 21.23
N ARG A 49 18.50 10.39 20.06
CA ARG A 49 18.86 9.83 18.75
C ARG A 49 19.98 10.68 18.14
N ASP A 50 21.00 10.02 17.59
CA ASP A 50 22.14 10.66 16.92
C ASP A 50 22.42 9.99 15.57
N PRO A 51 21.62 10.26 14.52
CA PRO A 51 21.78 9.55 13.25
C PRO A 51 23.19 9.60 12.63
N PRO A 52 23.90 10.75 12.63
CA PRO A 52 25.30 10.79 12.24
C PRO A 52 26.16 9.84 13.10
N GLY A 53 25.99 9.88 14.43
CA GLY A 53 26.78 9.04 15.33
C GLY A 53 26.57 7.54 15.13
N TYR A 54 25.34 7.10 14.89
CA TYR A 54 25.04 5.70 14.54
C TYR A 54 25.68 5.30 13.21
N ARG A 55 25.56 6.14 12.17
CA ARG A 55 26.17 5.88 10.87
C ARG A 55 27.70 5.78 10.97
N ASP A 56 28.32 6.71 11.68
CA ASP A 56 29.78 6.74 11.85
C ASP A 56 30.26 5.54 12.67
N TYR A 57 29.50 5.13 13.71
CA TYR A 57 29.77 3.90 14.45
C TYR A 57 29.74 2.68 13.53
N TYR A 58 28.67 2.49 12.75
CA TYR A 58 28.54 1.34 11.84
C TYR A 58 29.61 1.31 10.74
N ALA A 59 30.01 2.47 10.21
CA ALA A 59 31.13 2.58 9.28
C ALA A 59 32.49 2.22 9.93
N ALA A 60 32.65 2.48 11.23
CA ALA A 60 33.90 2.22 11.96
C ALA A 60 34.02 0.78 12.47
N VAL A 61 32.91 0.06 12.64
CA VAL A 61 32.90 -1.30 13.16
C VAL A 61 32.67 -2.31 12.04
N ALA A 62 33.65 -3.18 11.80
CA ALA A 62 33.49 -4.35 10.95
C ALA A 62 32.71 -5.45 11.71
N ASN A 63 31.46 -5.16 12.09
CA ASN A 63 30.70 -6.02 13.02
C ASN A 63 30.45 -7.44 12.47
N ASP A 64 30.51 -7.66 11.15
CA ASP A 64 30.19 -8.96 10.53
C ASP A 64 31.34 -9.64 9.78
N ALA A 65 32.57 -9.14 9.87
CA ALA A 65 33.72 -9.79 9.22
C ALA A 65 33.96 -11.24 9.72
N ALA A 66 33.41 -11.60 10.90
CA ALA A 66 33.53 -12.92 11.50
C ALA A 66 32.53 -13.97 10.96
N GLN A 67 31.52 -13.59 10.16
CA GLN A 67 30.51 -14.51 9.61
C GLN A 67 30.68 -14.81 8.11
N ARG A 68 31.93 -14.90 7.65
CA ARG A 68 32.20 -15.40 6.28
C ARG A 68 31.90 -16.89 6.21
N HIS A 69 30.96 -17.24 5.34
CA HIS A 69 30.55 -18.60 4.95
C HIS A 69 30.02 -19.51 6.09
N GLY A 70 28.73 -19.87 6.01
CA GLY A 70 28.25 -21.16 6.51
C GLY A 70 27.72 -21.25 7.95
N GLN A 71 27.47 -20.15 8.66
CA GLN A 71 26.71 -20.24 9.92
C GLN A 71 25.21 -20.01 9.66
N TYR A 72 24.48 -21.12 9.65
CA TYR A 72 23.07 -21.35 9.34
C TYR A 72 22.03 -20.57 10.20
N ARG A 73 22.20 -19.26 10.39
CA ARG A 73 21.22 -18.42 11.10
C ARG A 73 19.97 -18.13 10.27
N ASN A 74 20.05 -18.28 8.94
CA ASN A 74 19.09 -17.69 8.01
C ASN A 74 18.24 -18.72 7.24
N LEU A 75 18.20 -20.00 7.63
CA LEU A 75 17.43 -21.00 6.86
C LEU A 75 15.93 -20.65 6.75
N PRO A 76 15.20 -20.33 7.85
CA PRO A 76 13.80 -19.95 7.73
C PRO A 76 13.58 -18.71 6.86
N GLN A 77 14.46 -17.72 7.02
CA GLN A 77 14.45 -16.49 6.23
C GLN A 77 14.69 -16.79 4.73
N ALA A 78 15.68 -17.60 4.42
CA ALA A 78 16.01 -17.99 3.05
C ALA A 78 14.87 -18.75 2.39
N GLU A 79 14.12 -19.58 3.13
CA GLU A 79 12.92 -20.24 2.59
C GLU A 79 11.81 -19.23 2.27
N ILE A 80 11.52 -18.29 3.17
CA ILE A 80 10.50 -17.23 2.93
C ILE A 80 10.86 -16.43 1.66
N LEU A 81 12.12 -16.02 1.53
CA LEU A 81 12.59 -15.27 0.37
C LEU A 81 12.67 -16.14 -0.89
N ALA A 82 13.03 -17.41 -0.78
CA ALA A 82 13.02 -18.34 -1.91
C ALA A 82 11.61 -18.57 -2.46
N ASP A 83 10.60 -18.72 -1.59
CA ASP A 83 9.21 -18.79 -2.01
C ASP A 83 8.77 -17.50 -2.70
N LEU A 84 9.22 -16.34 -2.19
CA LEU A 84 8.92 -15.05 -2.77
C LEU A 84 9.50 -14.88 -4.19
N ILE A 85 10.76 -15.30 -4.37
CA ILE A 85 11.49 -15.27 -5.64
C ILE A 85 10.90 -16.30 -6.61
N GLY A 86 10.69 -17.54 -6.17
CA GLY A 86 10.21 -18.63 -7.03
C GLY A 86 8.76 -18.49 -7.48
N SER A 87 7.92 -17.78 -6.71
CA SER A 87 6.51 -17.53 -7.08
C SER A 87 6.32 -16.34 -8.03
N ARG A 88 7.38 -15.61 -8.38
CA ARG A 88 7.30 -14.38 -9.18
C ARG A 88 8.41 -14.28 -10.23
N GLN A 89 8.23 -13.36 -11.17
CA GLN A 89 9.25 -13.04 -12.18
C GLN A 89 10.29 -12.05 -11.62
N VAL A 90 10.93 -12.40 -10.50
CA VAL A 90 12.03 -11.61 -9.94
C VAL A 90 13.27 -11.81 -10.81
N GLN A 91 13.88 -10.73 -11.29
CA GLN A 91 15.12 -10.73 -12.07
C GLN A 91 16.26 -10.06 -11.30
N SER A 92 15.95 -9.07 -10.45
CA SER A 92 16.95 -8.37 -9.64
C SER A 92 16.57 -8.29 -8.16
N VAL A 93 17.52 -8.64 -7.29
CA VAL A 93 17.40 -8.58 -5.83
C VAL A 93 18.48 -7.69 -5.25
N LEU A 94 18.09 -6.77 -4.39
CA LEU A 94 18.96 -5.96 -3.55
C LEU A 94 18.79 -6.36 -2.08
N ASP A 95 19.89 -6.64 -1.38
CA ASP A 95 19.91 -6.76 0.08
C ASP A 95 20.67 -5.57 0.67
N PHE A 96 19.96 -4.70 1.39
CA PHE A 96 20.51 -3.47 1.94
C PHE A 96 20.84 -3.67 3.43
N GLY A 97 22.12 -3.55 3.78
CA GLY A 97 22.67 -4.04 5.05
C GLY A 97 23.00 -5.53 4.98
N CYS A 98 23.59 -5.99 3.87
CA CYS A 98 23.82 -7.42 3.62
C CYS A 98 24.88 -8.06 4.54
N GLY A 99 25.62 -7.25 5.31
CA GLY A 99 26.69 -7.69 6.20
C GLY A 99 27.72 -8.57 5.49
N GLY A 100 27.89 -9.81 5.96
CA GLY A 100 28.79 -10.79 5.35
C GLY A 100 28.27 -11.49 4.08
N GLY A 101 27.06 -11.17 3.61
CA GLY A 101 26.49 -11.69 2.36
C GLY A 101 25.99 -13.14 2.40
N GLY A 102 25.92 -13.77 3.58
CA GLY A 102 25.57 -15.19 3.72
C GLY A 102 24.17 -15.53 3.21
N LEU A 103 23.17 -14.67 3.45
CA LEU A 103 21.82 -14.83 2.92
C LEU A 103 21.81 -14.82 1.38
N LEU A 104 22.41 -13.78 0.80
CA LEU A 104 22.49 -13.63 -0.65
C LEU A 104 23.24 -14.77 -1.32
N HIS A 105 24.31 -15.31 -0.72
CA HIS A 105 25.02 -16.45 -1.27
C HIS A 105 24.13 -17.70 -1.36
N VAL A 106 23.29 -17.96 -0.35
CA VAL A 106 22.31 -19.06 -0.39
C VAL A 106 21.26 -18.84 -1.48
N LEU A 107 20.69 -17.63 -1.57
CA LEU A 107 19.67 -17.31 -2.58
C LEU A 107 20.23 -17.34 -4.00
N ALA A 108 21.41 -16.75 -4.23
CA ALA A 108 22.09 -16.72 -5.52
C ALA A 108 22.43 -18.11 -6.04
N GLY A 109 22.84 -19.03 -5.15
CA GLY A 109 23.06 -20.43 -5.51
C GLY A 109 21.78 -21.18 -5.89
N ARG A 110 20.62 -20.82 -5.32
CA ARG A 110 19.31 -21.42 -5.65
C ARG A 110 18.69 -20.85 -6.92
N PHE A 111 18.97 -19.58 -7.23
CA PHE A 111 18.36 -18.86 -8.34
C PHE A 111 19.44 -18.28 -9.27
N PRO A 112 20.14 -19.12 -10.05
CA PRO A 112 21.24 -18.68 -10.92
C PRO A 112 20.80 -17.72 -12.04
N GLN A 113 19.50 -17.62 -12.32
CA GLN A 113 18.90 -16.72 -13.30
C GLN A 113 18.62 -15.30 -12.76
N VAL A 114 18.80 -15.08 -11.46
CA VAL A 114 18.48 -13.81 -10.79
C VAL A 114 19.79 -13.09 -10.46
N ASP A 115 19.85 -11.79 -10.71
CA ASP A 115 20.96 -10.92 -10.34
C ASP A 115 20.81 -10.43 -8.89
N PHE A 116 21.81 -10.69 -8.05
CA PHE A 116 21.84 -10.29 -6.66
C PHE A 116 22.90 -9.21 -6.41
N LEU A 117 22.51 -8.16 -5.71
CA LEU A 117 23.37 -7.09 -5.22
C LEU A 117 23.25 -7.00 -3.70
N GLY A 118 24.36 -7.14 -2.98
CA GLY A 118 24.45 -6.85 -1.57
C GLY A 118 25.08 -5.48 -1.34
N PHE A 119 24.39 -4.61 -0.63
CA PHE A 119 24.92 -3.34 -0.17
C PHE A 119 25.19 -3.37 1.33
N ASP A 120 26.38 -2.96 1.75
CA ASP A 120 26.72 -2.66 3.14
C ASP A 120 27.85 -1.63 3.17
N VAL A 121 27.95 -0.80 4.20
CA VAL A 121 29.03 0.19 4.32
C VAL A 121 30.43 -0.46 4.37
N ASN A 122 30.51 -1.75 4.70
CA ASN A 122 31.74 -2.54 4.70
C ASN A 122 31.79 -3.61 3.58
N ALA A 123 30.88 -3.57 2.59
CA ALA A 123 30.78 -4.55 1.52
C ALA A 123 31.78 -4.29 0.38
N ASN A 124 33.06 -4.58 0.62
CA ASN A 124 34.08 -4.64 -0.43
C ASN A 124 34.81 -5.99 -0.40
N PHE A 125 34.08 -7.05 -0.78
CA PHE A 125 34.60 -8.40 -0.83
C PHE A 125 34.11 -9.15 -2.09
N PRO A 126 34.93 -10.08 -2.62
CA PRO A 126 34.57 -10.80 -3.83
C PRO A 126 33.46 -11.82 -3.57
N SER A 127 32.69 -12.11 -4.62
CA SER A 127 31.78 -13.25 -4.72
C SER A 127 32.39 -14.30 -5.65
N ASP A 128 32.14 -15.57 -5.35
CA ASP A 128 32.47 -16.74 -6.18
C ASP A 128 31.32 -17.14 -7.12
N LEU A 129 30.11 -16.58 -6.92
CA LEU A 129 28.95 -16.81 -7.77
C LEU A 129 28.83 -15.69 -8.83
N PRO A 130 28.61 -16.03 -10.11
CA PRO A 130 28.62 -15.07 -11.22
C PRO A 130 27.44 -14.07 -11.20
N ASN A 131 26.35 -14.43 -10.53
CA ASN A 131 25.12 -13.64 -10.41
C ASN A 131 25.03 -12.87 -9.07
N LEU A 132 26.11 -12.81 -8.30
CA LEU A 132 26.14 -12.14 -6.99
C LEU A 132 27.28 -11.13 -6.91
N ARG A 133 26.95 -9.90 -6.53
CA ARG A 133 27.89 -8.79 -6.33
C ARG A 133 27.70 -8.14 -4.97
N PHE A 134 28.78 -7.61 -4.42
CA PHE A 134 28.80 -6.84 -3.18
C PHE A 134 29.39 -5.46 -3.43
N SER A 135 28.81 -4.43 -2.81
CA SER A 135 29.21 -3.03 -3.04
C SER A 135 29.02 -2.19 -1.78
N ASP A 136 29.97 -1.31 -1.50
CA ASP A 136 29.87 -0.21 -0.53
C ASP A 136 29.36 1.08 -1.16
N GLN A 137 29.18 1.10 -2.49
CA GLN A 137 28.55 2.19 -3.22
C GLN A 137 27.03 2.06 -3.13
N PHE A 138 26.37 3.17 -2.84
CA PHE A 138 24.92 3.23 -2.74
C PHE A 138 24.28 2.70 -4.03
N PRO A 139 23.34 1.75 -3.94
CA PRO A 139 22.84 1.02 -5.10
C PRO A 139 21.95 1.89 -5.99
N PRO A 140 21.85 1.56 -7.30
CA PRO A 140 20.83 2.14 -8.17
C PRO A 140 19.41 1.66 -7.74
N GLY A 141 18.37 2.25 -8.34
CA GLY A 141 16.99 1.82 -8.13
C GLY A 141 16.52 0.73 -9.11
N ASP A 142 15.20 0.56 -9.19
CA ASP A 142 14.48 -0.35 -10.09
C ASP A 142 14.70 -1.85 -9.85
N HIS A 143 15.00 -2.25 -8.61
CA HIS A 143 15.05 -3.66 -8.23
C HIS A 143 13.65 -4.29 -8.13
N ASP A 144 13.53 -5.58 -8.46
CA ASP A 144 12.26 -6.32 -8.33
C ASP A 144 11.99 -6.74 -6.87
N LEU A 145 13.05 -6.91 -6.07
CA LEU A 145 12.99 -7.22 -4.66
C LEU A 145 14.08 -6.48 -3.88
N LEU A 146 13.67 -5.66 -2.92
CA LEU A 146 14.52 -5.09 -1.87
C LEU A 146 14.33 -5.88 -0.58
N ILE A 147 15.43 -6.32 0.02
CA ILE A 147 15.50 -6.98 1.32
C ILE A 147 16.06 -5.98 2.33
N LEU A 148 15.32 -5.78 3.41
CA LEU A 148 15.68 -5.01 4.59
C LEU A 148 15.58 -5.93 5.80
N SER A 149 16.53 -6.87 5.89
CA SER A 149 16.61 -7.86 6.95
C SER A 149 17.47 -7.36 8.09
N HIS A 150 16.88 -7.21 9.28
CA HIS A 150 17.64 -6.91 10.49
C HIS A 150 18.53 -5.65 10.38
N VAL A 151 18.09 -4.67 9.58
CA VAL A 151 18.82 -3.44 9.31
C VAL A 151 18.07 -2.22 9.86
N VAL A 152 16.75 -2.15 9.65
CA VAL A 152 15.96 -0.94 9.96
C VAL A 152 15.84 -0.69 11.47
N GLU A 153 16.00 -1.72 12.29
CA GLU A 153 15.99 -1.59 13.74
C GLU A 153 17.21 -0.83 14.30
N HIS A 154 18.26 -0.73 13.48
CA HIS A 154 19.50 -0.02 13.77
C HIS A 154 19.54 1.41 13.23
N MET A 155 18.57 1.79 12.39
CA MET A 155 18.61 3.04 11.63
C MET A 155 17.93 4.18 12.39
N ALA A 156 18.71 5.17 12.78
CA ALA A 156 18.20 6.28 13.60
C ALA A 156 17.31 7.25 12.82
N ASP A 157 17.53 7.38 11.51
CA ASP A 157 16.80 8.25 10.60
C ASP A 157 15.67 7.48 9.88
N ILE A 158 14.42 7.72 10.29
CA ILE A 158 13.24 7.12 9.66
C ILE A 158 13.04 7.61 8.23
N GLY A 159 13.42 8.84 7.93
CA GLY A 159 13.34 9.41 6.58
C GLY A 159 14.29 8.70 5.61
N LEU A 160 15.47 8.28 6.09
CA LEU A 160 16.38 7.47 5.30
C LEU A 160 15.80 6.07 5.01
N ILE A 161 15.15 5.43 6.00
CA ILE A 161 14.43 4.16 5.78
C ILE A 161 13.33 4.33 4.72
N GLN A 162 12.55 5.41 4.80
CA GLN A 162 11.53 5.76 3.80
C GLN A 162 12.12 5.92 2.41
N GLY A 163 13.31 6.52 2.29
CA GLY A 163 14.03 6.68 1.03
C GLY A 163 14.39 5.36 0.35
N LEU A 164 14.61 4.28 1.11
CA LEU A 164 14.98 2.97 0.56
C LEU A 164 13.86 2.36 -0.29
N PHE A 165 12.59 2.71 -0.05
CA PHE A 165 11.47 2.26 -0.88
C PHE A 165 11.61 2.70 -2.35
N GLY A 166 12.33 3.78 -2.62
CA GLY A 166 12.63 4.25 -3.98
C GLY A 166 13.64 3.38 -4.74
N LEU A 167 14.23 2.38 -4.10
CA LEU A 167 15.14 1.42 -4.76
C LEU A 167 14.39 0.30 -5.49
N VAL A 168 13.07 0.21 -5.31
CA VAL A 168 12.20 -0.80 -5.90
C VAL A 168 11.40 -0.23 -7.06
N GLY A 169 11.44 -0.93 -8.19
CA GLY A 169 10.67 -0.57 -9.39
C GLY A 169 9.16 -0.76 -9.22
N GLU A 170 8.39 -0.27 -10.19
CA GLU A 170 6.93 -0.45 -10.21
C GLU A 170 6.56 -1.94 -10.21
N GLY A 171 5.63 -2.33 -9.34
CA GLY A 171 5.22 -3.73 -9.17
C GLY A 171 6.20 -4.61 -8.38
N GLY A 172 7.41 -4.12 -8.08
CA GLY A 172 8.44 -4.78 -7.28
C GLY A 172 8.08 -4.85 -5.80
N LEU A 173 8.92 -5.52 -5.02
CA LEU A 173 8.64 -5.90 -3.63
C LEU A 173 9.67 -5.36 -2.65
N VAL A 174 9.21 -4.97 -1.46
CA VAL A 174 10.06 -4.65 -0.31
C VAL A 174 9.77 -5.66 0.79
N HIS A 175 10.76 -6.45 1.17
CA HIS A 175 10.72 -7.34 2.32
C HIS A 175 11.40 -6.65 3.50
N ILE A 176 10.66 -6.38 4.57
CA ILE A 176 11.20 -5.78 5.80
C ILE A 176 11.06 -6.79 6.92
N GLU A 177 12.18 -7.08 7.58
CA GLU A 177 12.24 -8.01 8.70
C GLU A 177 12.99 -7.38 9.87
N THR A 178 12.41 -7.56 11.06
CA THR A 178 12.94 -7.04 12.32
C THR A 178 12.66 -8.03 13.44
N PRO A 179 13.29 -7.88 14.60
CA PRO A 179 12.94 -8.65 15.78
C PRO A 179 11.47 -8.40 16.17
N ASP A 180 10.79 -9.39 16.74
CA ASP A 180 9.41 -9.21 17.23
C ASP A 180 9.38 -8.86 18.72
N PRO A 181 9.21 -7.58 19.10
CA PRO A 181 9.18 -7.16 20.50
C PRO A 181 8.00 -7.75 21.28
N LYS A 182 6.91 -8.18 20.60
CA LYS A 182 5.76 -8.81 21.26
C LYS A 182 6.08 -10.23 21.73
N LEU A 183 7.15 -10.82 21.20
CA LEU A 183 7.59 -12.18 21.52
C LEU A 183 8.84 -12.23 22.42
N TYR A 184 9.42 -11.09 22.79
CA TYR A 184 10.62 -11.06 23.65
C TYR A 184 10.43 -11.79 24.99
N ALA A 185 9.24 -11.71 25.58
CA ALA A 185 8.92 -12.42 26.83
C ALA A 185 8.82 -13.94 26.64
N THR A 186 8.40 -14.39 25.46
CA THR A 186 8.24 -15.81 25.09
C THR A 186 9.59 -16.46 24.74
N PHE A 187 10.55 -15.66 24.26
CA PHE A 187 11.88 -16.12 23.88
C PHE A 187 12.96 -15.45 24.76
N PRO A 188 13.03 -15.76 26.05
CA PRO A 188 14.02 -15.16 26.94
C PRO A 188 15.44 -15.53 26.51
N GLN A 189 16.37 -14.60 26.72
CA GLN A 189 17.79 -14.78 26.44
C GLN A 189 18.60 -14.74 27.74
N PRO A 190 19.77 -15.40 27.81
CA PRO A 190 20.54 -15.47 29.05
C PRO A 190 21.01 -14.12 29.59
N HIS A 191 21.16 -13.12 28.73
CA HIS A 191 21.65 -11.80 29.10
C HIS A 191 20.52 -10.88 29.53
N PHE A 192 20.71 -10.16 30.64
CA PHE A 192 19.76 -9.15 31.10
C PHE A 192 19.57 -8.06 30.03
N GLY A 193 18.31 -7.79 29.70
CA GLY A 193 17.97 -6.75 28.71
C GLY A 193 18.44 -7.04 27.29
N TYR A 194 18.73 -8.30 26.94
CA TYR A 194 19.35 -8.69 25.66
C TYR A 194 18.75 -8.01 24.42
N TYR A 195 17.42 -7.91 24.31
CA TYR A 195 16.76 -7.33 23.15
C TYR A 195 16.70 -5.81 23.13
N VAL A 196 17.05 -5.15 24.23
CA VAL A 196 17.02 -3.71 24.38
C VAL A 196 18.44 -3.25 24.68
N ASP A 197 19.19 -2.99 23.63
CA ASP A 197 20.57 -2.53 23.71
C ASP A 197 20.74 -1.18 23.01
N ARG A 198 22.00 -0.73 22.89
CA ARG A 198 22.33 0.55 22.27
C ARG A 198 22.30 0.52 20.74
N LEU A 199 22.18 -0.63 20.10
CA LEU A 199 22.23 -0.82 18.65
C LEU A 199 20.85 -1.10 18.07
N HIS A 200 20.01 -1.87 18.76
CA HIS A 200 18.59 -2.09 18.45
C HIS A 200 17.76 -0.92 18.96
N ILE A 201 17.88 0.23 18.29
CA ILE A 201 17.29 1.50 18.75
C ILE A 201 15.82 1.68 18.40
N ASN A 202 15.29 0.81 17.55
CA ASN A 202 13.92 0.79 17.10
C ASN A 202 13.35 -0.61 17.36
N HIS A 203 12.14 -0.67 17.92
CA HIS A 203 11.37 -1.91 18.05
C HIS A 203 10.06 -1.72 17.31
N PHE A 204 10.02 -2.30 16.11
CA PHE A 204 8.86 -2.23 15.26
C PHE A 204 7.85 -3.30 15.65
N SER A 205 6.57 -2.98 15.50
CA SER A 205 5.56 -3.99 15.18
C SER A 205 5.35 -4.02 13.67
N GLN A 206 4.66 -5.03 13.15
CA GLN A 206 4.18 -5.00 11.77
C GLN A 206 3.39 -3.71 11.46
N ARG A 207 2.58 -3.20 12.40
CA ARG A 207 1.86 -1.93 12.24
C ARG A 207 2.82 -0.74 12.09
N ALA A 208 3.90 -0.70 12.86
CA ALA A 208 4.92 0.33 12.74
C ALA A 208 5.66 0.25 11.39
N ILE A 209 5.94 -0.96 10.89
CA ILE A 209 6.51 -1.18 9.56
C ILE A 209 5.59 -0.60 8.47
N LEU A 210 4.28 -0.84 8.57
CA LEU A 210 3.32 -0.26 7.62
C LEU A 210 3.25 1.27 7.70
N ARG A 211 3.51 1.86 8.86
CA ARG A 211 3.50 3.32 9.04
C ARG A 211 4.70 4.03 8.44
N ILE A 212 5.84 3.34 8.28
CA ILE A 212 7.02 3.89 7.62
C ILE A 212 6.98 3.70 6.10
N ALA A 213 6.11 2.83 5.57
CA ALA A 213 5.94 2.70 4.14
C ALA A 213 5.32 3.98 3.53
N PRO A 214 5.85 4.50 2.41
CA PRO A 214 5.22 5.61 1.71
C PRO A 214 3.89 5.19 1.08
N GLN A 215 3.09 6.17 0.67
CA GLN A 215 1.86 5.90 -0.07
C GLN A 215 2.16 5.11 -1.36
N GLY A 216 1.20 4.28 -1.79
CA GLY A 216 1.34 3.44 -2.97
C GLY A 216 2.08 2.12 -2.73
N PHE A 217 2.14 1.63 -1.49
CA PHE A 217 2.60 0.28 -1.19
C PHE A 217 1.50 -0.56 -0.56
N ASP A 218 1.27 -1.75 -1.12
CA ASP A 218 0.26 -2.70 -0.64
C ASP A 218 0.91 -3.85 0.14
N VAL A 219 0.25 -4.30 1.21
CA VAL A 219 0.68 -5.49 1.94
C VAL A 219 0.36 -6.75 1.14
N VAL A 220 1.39 -7.54 0.88
CA VAL A 220 1.27 -8.82 0.16
C VAL A 220 1.33 -10.01 1.11
N ALA A 221 2.20 -9.93 2.12
CA ALA A 221 2.39 -10.97 3.10
C ALA A 221 2.94 -10.37 4.41
N GLY A 222 2.80 -11.12 5.49
CA GLY A 222 3.45 -10.83 6.75
C GLY A 222 3.36 -12.03 7.68
N GLY A 223 4.29 -12.12 8.62
CA GLY A 223 4.35 -13.25 9.54
C GLY A 223 5.34 -13.04 10.66
N THR A 224 5.44 -14.06 11.51
CA THR A 224 6.44 -14.17 12.57
C THR A 224 7.07 -15.55 12.50
N TYR A 225 8.32 -15.65 12.91
CA TYR A 225 9.03 -16.92 12.97
C TYR A 225 10.16 -16.86 14.00
N ALA A 226 10.71 -18.03 14.30
CA ALA A 226 11.74 -18.23 15.30
C ALA A 226 13.04 -18.71 14.62
N MET A 227 14.11 -17.93 14.75
CA MET A 227 15.43 -18.24 14.19
C MET A 227 16.30 -18.94 15.23
N PRO A 228 17.04 -20.00 14.90
CA PRO A 228 18.03 -20.57 15.82
C PRO A 228 19.08 -19.51 16.21
N TYR A 229 19.39 -19.40 17.50
CA TYR A 229 20.39 -18.44 17.99
C TYR A 229 21.49 -19.14 18.81
N ALA A 230 22.73 -18.65 18.74
CA ALA A 230 23.88 -19.36 19.31
C ALA A 230 23.82 -19.54 20.84
N LEU A 231 23.15 -18.63 21.53
CA LEU A 231 23.11 -18.56 23.00
C LEU A 231 21.69 -18.74 23.59
N GLY A 232 20.69 -19.06 22.77
CA GLY A 232 19.31 -19.31 23.20
C GLY A 232 18.60 -20.23 22.21
N ALA A 233 17.49 -20.87 22.60
CA ALA A 233 16.81 -21.82 21.71
C ALA A 233 16.35 -21.16 20.40
N PHE A 234 15.79 -19.94 20.47
CA PHE A 234 15.37 -19.18 19.29
C PHE A 234 15.40 -17.66 19.50
N TYR A 235 15.47 -16.91 18.40
CA TYR A 235 15.36 -15.46 18.29
C TYR A 235 14.06 -15.13 17.53
N PRO A 236 13.13 -14.33 18.10
CA PRO A 236 11.87 -14.03 17.45
C PRO A 236 12.03 -12.94 16.39
N ALA A 237 11.58 -13.22 15.18
CA ALA A 237 11.54 -12.26 14.08
C ALA A 237 10.11 -12.12 13.54
N GLN A 238 9.85 -10.98 12.92
CA GLN A 238 8.65 -10.70 12.15
C GLN A 238 9.05 -10.10 10.81
N TYR A 239 8.20 -10.29 9.81
CA TYR A 239 8.39 -9.68 8.51
C TYR A 239 7.09 -9.17 7.92
N VAL A 240 7.23 -8.22 6.99
CA VAL A 240 6.18 -7.73 6.11
C VAL A 240 6.75 -7.66 4.69
N VAL A 241 5.95 -8.08 3.71
CA VAL A 241 6.25 -7.91 2.29
C VAL A 241 5.27 -6.90 1.71
N LEU A 242 5.81 -5.85 1.12
CA LEU A 242 5.07 -4.75 0.50
C LEU A 242 5.29 -4.77 -1.01
N ARG A 243 4.28 -4.42 -1.79
CA ARG A 243 4.37 -4.28 -3.24
C ARG A 243 4.26 -2.82 -3.65
N ASN A 244 5.18 -2.37 -4.48
CA ASN A 244 5.14 -1.03 -5.06
C ASN A 244 4.02 -0.93 -6.09
N ARG A 245 3.09 -0.01 -5.85
CA ARG A 245 1.93 0.36 -6.68
C ARG A 245 1.89 1.88 -6.88
N GLN A 246 3.01 2.58 -6.72
CA GLN A 246 3.04 4.05 -6.80
C GLN A 246 2.66 4.56 -8.19
N GLY A 247 2.87 3.76 -9.24
CA GLY A 247 2.41 4.03 -10.60
C GLY A 247 0.92 3.77 -10.83
N GLU A 248 0.22 3.08 -9.93
CA GLU A 248 -1.22 2.85 -10.06
C GLU A 248 -2.01 4.14 -9.84
N ARG A 249 -3.00 4.38 -10.70
CA ARG A 249 -3.84 5.58 -10.60
C ARG A 249 -4.67 5.50 -9.32
N ALA A 250 -4.50 6.48 -8.44
CA ALA A 250 -5.32 6.62 -7.25
C ALA A 250 -6.82 6.60 -7.60
N VAL A 251 -7.64 5.93 -6.77
CA VAL A 251 -9.08 5.77 -7.00
C VAL A 251 -9.79 7.11 -7.30
N PRO A 252 -9.55 8.21 -6.56
CA PRO A 252 -10.17 9.50 -6.89
C PRO A 252 -9.84 9.96 -8.32
N ALA A 253 -8.57 9.88 -8.71
CA ALA A 253 -8.13 10.26 -10.06
C ALA A 253 -8.69 9.31 -11.14
N ALA A 254 -8.88 8.03 -10.83
CA ALA A 254 -9.51 7.07 -11.73
C ALA A 254 -11.00 7.39 -11.94
N ILE A 255 -11.74 7.70 -10.88
CA ILE A 255 -13.15 8.11 -10.95
C ILE A 255 -13.29 9.44 -11.68
N GLU A 256 -12.44 10.43 -11.39
CA GLU A 256 -12.43 11.71 -12.11
C GLU A 256 -12.18 11.52 -13.61
N GLY A 257 -11.22 10.66 -13.96
CA GLY A 257 -10.96 10.29 -15.35
C GLY A 257 -12.18 9.63 -16.01
N TYR A 258 -12.79 8.65 -15.36
CA TYR A 258 -14.02 8.01 -15.84
C TYR A 258 -15.14 9.02 -16.10
N LEU A 259 -15.45 9.89 -15.13
CA LEU A 259 -16.51 10.89 -15.27
C LEU A 259 -16.20 11.92 -16.37
N ARG A 260 -14.93 12.31 -16.51
CA ARG A 260 -14.48 13.21 -17.59
C ARG A 260 -14.63 12.57 -18.96
N ASP A 261 -14.29 11.29 -19.09
CA ASP A 261 -14.34 10.54 -20.35
C ASP A 261 -15.77 10.14 -20.73
N GLU A 262 -16.70 10.08 -19.77
CA GLU A 262 -18.13 9.84 -20.00
C GLU A 262 -18.82 11.04 -20.68
N ALA A 263 -18.51 12.28 -20.28
CA ALA A 263 -19.25 13.46 -20.75
C ALA A 263 -19.25 13.64 -22.29
N PRO A 264 -18.13 13.46 -23.02
CA PRO A 264 -18.13 13.51 -24.49
C PRO A 264 -18.94 12.40 -25.15
N ARG A 265 -19.09 11.22 -24.52
CA ARG A 265 -19.85 10.09 -25.08
C ARG A 265 -21.31 10.44 -25.30
N TRP A 266 -21.83 11.32 -24.44
CA TRP A 266 -23.22 11.75 -24.50
C TRP A 266 -23.48 12.92 -25.45
N THR A 267 -22.45 13.54 -26.03
CA THR A 267 -22.62 14.68 -26.94
C THR A 267 -23.44 14.31 -28.19
N ALA A 268 -23.22 13.12 -28.76
CA ALA A 268 -23.99 12.64 -29.91
C ALA A 268 -25.47 12.43 -29.56
N VAL A 269 -25.75 11.84 -28.39
CA VAL A 269 -27.12 11.62 -27.91
C VAL A 269 -27.81 12.96 -27.61
N GLN A 270 -27.10 13.89 -26.97
CA GLN A 270 -27.63 15.23 -26.73
C GLN A 270 -27.96 15.96 -28.03
N ALA A 271 -27.14 15.81 -29.07
CA ALA A 271 -27.40 16.40 -30.38
C ALA A 271 -28.65 15.79 -31.04
N GLU A 272 -28.80 14.46 -30.98
CA GLU A 272 -29.97 13.73 -31.50
C GLU A 272 -31.28 14.16 -30.82
N LEU A 273 -31.24 14.38 -29.50
CA LEU A 273 -32.41 14.72 -28.69
C LEU A 273 -32.71 16.23 -28.62
N ARG A 274 -31.81 17.08 -29.13
CA ARG A 274 -31.84 18.54 -28.94
C ARG A 274 -33.14 19.19 -29.40
N ASP A 275 -33.65 18.77 -30.54
CA ASP A 275 -34.84 19.38 -31.17
C ASP A 275 -36.08 18.49 -31.06
N ARG A 276 -36.00 17.43 -30.25
CA ARG A 276 -37.07 16.43 -30.09
C ARG A 276 -37.73 16.59 -28.72
N LYS A 277 -39.06 16.47 -28.67
CA LYS A 277 -39.79 16.29 -27.42
C LYS A 277 -39.95 14.80 -27.13
N PHE A 278 -39.74 14.39 -25.88
CA PHE A 278 -39.73 12.99 -25.50
C PHE A 278 -40.29 12.75 -24.11
N PHE A 279 -40.79 11.54 -23.89
CA PHE A 279 -41.05 11.03 -22.54
C PHE A 279 -39.77 10.45 -21.96
N VAL A 280 -39.62 10.49 -20.64
CA VAL A 280 -38.55 9.75 -19.95
C VAL A 280 -39.16 8.60 -19.16
N TYR A 281 -38.66 7.39 -19.34
CA TYR A 281 -39.13 6.24 -18.56
C TYR A 281 -38.23 6.03 -17.34
N GLY A 282 -38.85 6.13 -16.15
CA GLY A 282 -38.24 6.01 -14.83
C GLY A 282 -37.84 7.35 -14.19
N PHE A 283 -38.23 7.55 -12.92
CA PHE A 283 -37.87 8.73 -12.12
C PHE A 283 -36.95 8.35 -10.93
N GLY A 284 -35.84 7.66 -11.22
CA GLY A 284 -34.87 7.21 -10.20
C GLY A 284 -33.52 7.95 -10.27
N ASP A 285 -32.50 7.43 -9.59
CA ASP A 285 -31.17 8.05 -9.54
C ASP A 285 -30.53 8.28 -10.92
N ASN A 286 -30.73 7.34 -11.86
CA ASN A 286 -30.23 7.49 -13.24
C ASN A 286 -30.82 8.71 -13.95
N PHE A 287 -32.12 8.97 -13.75
CA PHE A 287 -32.78 10.15 -14.29
C PHE A 287 -32.11 11.43 -13.77
N HIS A 288 -31.91 11.50 -12.45
CA HIS A 288 -31.28 12.66 -11.83
C HIS A 288 -29.81 12.83 -12.23
N ARG A 289 -29.02 11.75 -12.30
CA ARG A 289 -27.64 11.78 -12.81
C ARG A 289 -27.58 12.24 -14.27
N SER A 290 -28.52 11.79 -15.10
CA SER A 290 -28.61 12.19 -16.51
C SER A 290 -28.81 13.69 -16.69
N LEU A 291 -29.41 14.38 -15.72
CA LEU A 291 -29.61 15.83 -15.72
C LEU A 291 -28.42 16.65 -15.19
N THR A 292 -27.41 16.02 -14.60
CA THR A 292 -26.21 16.71 -14.08
C THR A 292 -25.25 17.13 -15.20
N PRO A 293 -24.35 18.12 -14.99
CA PRO A 293 -23.35 18.50 -15.98
C PRO A 293 -22.58 17.30 -16.54
N GLY A 294 -22.56 17.17 -17.87
CA GLY A 294 -21.95 16.05 -18.58
C GLY A 294 -22.87 14.84 -18.80
N GLY A 295 -24.05 14.80 -18.17
CA GLY A 295 -25.05 13.76 -18.38
C GLY A 295 -25.86 13.94 -19.68
N PRO A 296 -26.45 12.85 -20.23
CA PRO A 296 -27.16 12.87 -21.51
C PRO A 296 -28.37 13.80 -21.60
N LEU A 297 -28.93 14.24 -20.47
CA LEU A 297 -30.11 15.10 -20.41
C LEU A 297 -29.83 16.50 -19.82
N HIS A 298 -28.56 16.84 -19.51
CA HIS A 298 -28.18 18.04 -18.76
C HIS A 298 -28.81 19.36 -19.24
N CYS A 299 -28.92 19.53 -20.56
CA CYS A 299 -29.49 20.71 -21.20
C CYS A 299 -30.83 20.44 -21.90
N LEU A 300 -31.45 19.28 -21.66
CA LEU A 300 -32.64 18.80 -22.37
C LEU A 300 -33.86 18.68 -21.45
N LYS A 301 -33.79 19.21 -20.23
CA LYS A 301 -34.89 19.16 -19.26
C LYS A 301 -36.22 19.70 -19.83
N ASP A 302 -36.16 20.76 -20.64
CA ASP A 302 -37.35 21.42 -21.20
C ASP A 302 -37.93 20.65 -22.40
N ASN A 303 -37.23 19.61 -22.87
CA ASN A 303 -37.70 18.70 -23.91
C ASN A 303 -38.47 17.49 -23.37
N ILE A 304 -38.48 17.32 -22.04
CA ILE A 304 -39.20 16.24 -21.38
C ILE A 304 -40.69 16.60 -21.33
N ILE A 305 -41.52 15.82 -22.04
CA ILE A 305 -42.98 15.96 -22.06
C ILE A 305 -43.56 15.57 -20.70
N ALA A 306 -43.19 14.38 -20.22
CA ALA A 306 -43.51 13.85 -18.92
C ALA A 306 -42.57 12.69 -18.59
N VAL A 307 -42.50 12.33 -17.30
CA VAL A 307 -41.80 11.14 -16.83
C VAL A 307 -42.83 10.01 -16.64
N ILE A 308 -42.59 8.88 -17.29
CA ILE A 308 -43.36 7.65 -17.16
C ILE A 308 -42.83 6.91 -15.93
N ASP A 309 -43.65 6.79 -14.88
CA ASP A 309 -43.28 6.08 -13.65
C ASP A 309 -44.53 5.43 -13.03
N ARG A 310 -44.38 4.23 -12.46
CA ARG A 310 -45.46 3.48 -11.81
C ARG A 310 -46.02 4.15 -10.55
N ASN A 311 -45.28 5.13 -10.03
CA ASN A 311 -45.67 5.92 -8.86
C ASN A 311 -46.10 7.33 -9.27
N ALA A 312 -46.50 7.56 -10.53
CA ALA A 312 -46.80 8.89 -11.06
C ALA A 312 -47.82 9.65 -10.21
N ALA A 313 -48.87 8.98 -9.72
CA ALA A 313 -49.86 9.60 -8.85
C ALA A 313 -49.25 10.18 -7.56
N VAL A 314 -48.34 9.44 -6.92
CA VAL A 314 -47.66 9.86 -5.68
C VAL A 314 -46.67 10.99 -5.97
N LEU A 315 -45.86 10.82 -7.01
CA LEU A 315 -44.84 11.78 -7.42
C LEU A 315 -45.45 13.14 -7.85
N ALA A 316 -46.65 13.13 -8.43
CA ALA A 316 -47.38 14.35 -8.79
C ALA A 316 -47.90 15.13 -7.56
N THR A 317 -48.19 14.44 -6.45
CA THR A 317 -48.73 15.06 -5.23
C THR A 317 -47.68 15.57 -4.24
N ASP A 318 -46.46 15.02 -4.27
CA ASP A 318 -45.38 15.34 -3.32
C ASP A 318 -44.79 16.76 -3.47
N GLY A 319 -45.30 17.60 -4.38
CA GLY A 319 -44.94 19.01 -4.52
C GLY A 319 -43.48 19.28 -4.95
N LEU A 320 -42.70 18.23 -5.20
CA LEU A 320 -41.27 18.28 -5.52
C LEU A 320 -40.97 18.39 -7.03
N ALA A 321 -41.95 18.25 -7.92
CA ALA A 321 -41.66 17.99 -9.32
C ALA A 321 -41.86 19.18 -10.27
N ARG A 322 -40.74 19.57 -10.90
CA ARG A 322 -40.72 20.40 -12.11
C ARG A 322 -41.23 19.67 -13.37
N PHE A 323 -41.63 18.41 -13.25
CA PHE A 323 -41.99 17.55 -14.37
C PHE A 323 -43.42 17.06 -14.24
N ALA A 324 -44.10 16.90 -15.37
CA ALA A 324 -45.34 16.14 -15.43
C ALA A 324 -45.03 14.64 -15.30
N PHE A 325 -45.95 13.88 -14.70
CA PHE A 325 -45.85 12.42 -14.63
C PHE A 325 -47.02 11.75 -15.34
N VAL A 326 -46.77 10.55 -15.85
CA VAL A 326 -47.77 9.69 -16.46
C VAL A 326 -47.61 8.26 -15.97
N GLU A 327 -48.72 7.60 -15.72
CA GLU A 327 -48.71 6.17 -15.40
C GLU A 327 -48.36 5.37 -16.67
N PRO A 328 -47.61 4.26 -16.58
CA PRO A 328 -47.26 3.43 -17.74
C PRO A 328 -48.48 2.91 -18.51
N THR A 329 -49.65 2.82 -17.85
CA THR A 329 -50.91 2.37 -18.42
C THR A 329 -51.61 3.42 -19.30
N GLU A 330 -51.15 4.68 -19.31
CA GLU A 330 -51.66 5.75 -20.18
C GLU A 330 -51.17 5.60 -21.65
N VAL A 331 -51.32 4.41 -22.24
CA VAL A 331 -50.76 4.03 -23.55
C VAL A 331 -51.13 5.01 -24.66
N MET A 332 -52.39 5.48 -24.71
CA MET A 332 -52.86 6.42 -25.74
C MET A 332 -52.11 7.76 -25.75
N ARG A 333 -51.48 8.12 -24.63
CA ARG A 333 -50.70 9.35 -24.46
C ARG A 333 -49.22 9.15 -24.80
N ILE A 334 -48.72 7.92 -24.70
CA ILE A 334 -47.29 7.59 -24.75
C ILE A 334 -46.90 6.97 -26.10
N ASP A 335 -47.72 6.07 -26.64
CA ASP A 335 -47.40 5.27 -27.81
C ASP A 335 -47.28 6.13 -29.09
N GLY A 336 -46.21 5.90 -29.86
CA GLY A 336 -45.86 6.71 -31.03
C GLY A 336 -44.92 7.89 -30.73
N ALA A 337 -44.58 8.13 -29.46
CA ALA A 337 -43.59 9.14 -29.07
C ALA A 337 -42.17 8.57 -28.98
N LEU A 338 -41.18 9.47 -28.89
CA LEU A 338 -39.83 9.12 -28.43
C LEU A 338 -39.84 8.91 -26.91
N ILE A 339 -39.34 7.76 -26.48
CA ILE A 339 -39.18 7.41 -25.07
C ILE A 339 -37.69 7.24 -24.77
N VAL A 340 -37.17 8.08 -23.90
CA VAL A 340 -35.81 7.97 -23.37
C VAL A 340 -35.85 7.14 -22.09
N CYS A 341 -35.27 5.95 -22.11
CA CYS A 341 -35.26 5.03 -20.97
C CYS A 341 -34.04 5.27 -20.09
N THR A 342 -34.26 5.53 -18.80
CA THR A 342 -33.19 5.71 -17.79
C THR A 342 -33.12 4.55 -16.79
N VAL A 343 -33.86 3.47 -17.02
CA VAL A 343 -33.93 2.31 -16.13
C VAL A 343 -33.03 1.20 -16.68
N SER A 344 -32.13 0.67 -15.85
CA SER A 344 -31.18 -0.37 -16.26
C SER A 344 -31.40 -1.74 -15.59
N GLN A 345 -32.30 -1.84 -14.60
CA GLN A 345 -32.43 -3.03 -13.74
C GLN A 345 -33.55 -4.02 -14.12
N PHE A 346 -34.25 -3.80 -15.24
CA PHE A 346 -35.31 -4.71 -15.67
C PHE A 346 -34.84 -5.62 -16.81
N SER A 347 -34.78 -6.93 -16.55
CA SER A 347 -34.65 -7.91 -17.63
C SER A 347 -35.87 -7.80 -18.55
N LYS A 348 -35.66 -7.72 -19.87
CA LYS A 348 -36.68 -7.63 -20.93
C LYS A 348 -37.36 -6.26 -21.12
N LEU A 349 -36.71 -5.14 -20.77
CA LEU A 349 -37.20 -3.78 -21.10
C LEU A 349 -37.56 -3.64 -22.59
N ASP A 350 -36.74 -4.18 -23.49
CA ASP A 350 -37.02 -4.18 -24.93
C ASP A 350 -38.31 -4.92 -25.30
N THR A 351 -38.62 -6.01 -24.61
CA THR A 351 -39.87 -6.75 -24.84
C THR A 351 -41.05 -5.97 -24.28
N PHE A 352 -40.90 -5.43 -23.06
CA PHE A 352 -41.92 -4.59 -22.44
C PHE A 352 -42.29 -3.41 -23.34
N PHE A 353 -41.32 -2.64 -23.83
CA PHE A 353 -41.61 -1.49 -24.68
C PHE A 353 -42.23 -1.87 -26.02
N ARG A 354 -41.78 -2.98 -26.65
CA ARG A 354 -42.40 -3.47 -27.89
C ARG A 354 -43.86 -3.90 -27.71
N GLU A 355 -44.21 -4.45 -26.55
CA GLU A 355 -45.56 -4.87 -26.24
C GLU A 355 -46.44 -3.68 -25.81
N ALA A 356 -45.92 -2.78 -24.97
CA ALA A 356 -46.68 -1.68 -24.40
C ALA A 356 -46.80 -0.46 -25.32
N TYR A 357 -45.74 -0.14 -26.07
CA TYR A 357 -45.65 1.04 -26.94
C TYR A 357 -45.06 0.66 -28.31
N PRO A 358 -45.75 -0.20 -29.09
CA PRO A 358 -45.21 -0.77 -30.33
C PRO A 358 -44.87 0.26 -31.43
N ARG A 359 -45.39 1.49 -31.35
CA ARG A 359 -45.13 2.56 -32.32
C ARG A 359 -44.09 3.57 -31.81
N SER A 360 -43.65 3.45 -30.57
CA SER A 360 -42.67 4.36 -29.97
C SER A 360 -41.25 4.03 -30.38
N GLU A 361 -40.44 5.08 -30.50
CA GLU A 361 -38.98 4.96 -30.60
C GLU A 361 -38.39 4.92 -29.19
N ILE A 362 -37.52 3.95 -28.91
CA ILE A 362 -36.91 3.79 -27.59
C ILE A 362 -35.42 4.13 -27.66
N ARG A 363 -34.98 5.05 -26.81
CA ARG A 363 -33.57 5.42 -26.65
C ARG A 363 -33.09 5.10 -25.24
N TYR A 364 -32.13 4.19 -25.12
CA TYR A 364 -31.49 3.88 -23.84
C TYR A 364 -30.34 4.84 -23.57
N ILE A 365 -30.27 5.33 -22.32
CA ILE A 365 -29.19 6.18 -21.82
C ILE A 365 -28.73 5.75 -20.43
#